data_AF-A0A1G1T4X7-F1
#
_entry.id   AF-A0A1G1T4X7-F1
#
_cell.length_a   1.000
_cell.length_b   1.000
_cell.length_c   1.000
_cell.angle_alpha   90.00
_cell.angle_beta   90.00
_cell.angle_gamma   90.00
#
_symmetry.space_group_name_H-M   'P 1'
#
loop_
_entity.id
_entity.type
_entity.pdbx_description
1 polymer ?
#
loop_
_entity_poly.entity_id
_entity_poly.type
_entity_poly.pdbx_seq_one_letter_code
_entity_poly.pdbx_strand_id
1 'polypeptide(L)' 'MTGLPQLLLTFLGLLFCAGDVAILGVLLTWQERAPSPDARRHRLLRTVLPLAVVLVALLLLAFVQIMLLWSEQ' A
#
# COMPACT_ATOMS: atom_id res chain seq x y z
N MET A 1 -22.17 10.53 -16.59
CA MET A 1 -21.22 11.62 -16.96
C MET A 1 -20.03 11.49 -16.03
N THR A 2 -18.88 10.99 -16.52
CA THR A 2 -17.67 10.95 -15.71
C THR A 2 -17.16 12.38 -15.54
N GLY A 3 -17.33 12.92 -14.33
CA GLY A 3 -16.83 14.26 -14.02
C GLY A 3 -15.30 14.24 -13.94
N LEU A 4 -14.67 15.32 -14.41
CA LEU A 4 -13.24 15.60 -14.18
C LEU A 4 -12.77 15.34 -12.72
N PRO A 5 -13.54 15.68 -11.65
CA PRO A 5 -13.17 15.33 -10.28
C PRO A 5 -13.11 13.81 -10.02
N GLN A 6 -13.97 13.01 -10.63
CA GLN A 6 -13.97 11.56 -10.45
C GLN A 6 -12.75 10.90 -11.08
N LEU A 7 -12.32 11.37 -12.25
CA LEU A 7 -11.09 10.93 -12.90
C LEU A 7 -9.86 11.31 -12.07
N LEU A 8 -9.83 12.52 -11.52
CA LEU A 8 -8.73 12.97 -10.67
C LEU A 8 -8.62 12.12 -9.38
N LEU A 9 -9.75 11.85 -8.72
CA LEU A 9 -9.79 11.00 -7.52
C LEU A 9 -9.37 9.56 -7.81
N THR A 10 -9.79 9.02 -8.96
CA THR A 10 -9.37 7.68 -9.40
C THR A 10 -7.87 7.63 -9.67
N PHE A 11 -7.32 8.65 -10.34
CA PHE A 11 -5.89 8.74 -10.61
C PHE A 11 -5.07 8.89 -9.33
N LEU A 12 -5.54 9.71 -8.38
CA LEU A 12 -4.90 9.87 -7.08
C LEU A 12 -4.94 8.58 -6.27
N GLY A 13 -6.06 7.87 -6.27
CA GLY A 13 -6.19 6.55 -5.66
C GLY A 13 -5.24 5.53 -6.29
N LEU A 14 -5.08 5.55 -7.62
CA LEU A 14 -4.13 4.68 -8.31
C LEU A 14 -2.67 5.00 -7.93
N LEU A 15 -2.30 6.28 -7.86
CA LEU A 15 -0.99 6.71 -7.40
C LEU A 15 -0.73 6.29 -5.95
N PHE A 16 -1.74 6.40 -5.09
CA PHE A 16 -1.67 5.95 -3.71
C PHE A 16 -1.41 4.43 -3.65
N CYS A 17 -2.17 3.63 -4.40
CA CYS A 17 -1.95 2.18 -4.49
C CYS A 17 -0.55 1.83 -5.00
N ALA A 18 -0.07 2.52 -6.04
CA ALA A 18 1.28 2.30 -6.57
C ALA A 18 2.36 2.66 -5.53
N GLY A 19 2.15 3.74 -4.77
CA GLY A 19 3.00 4.14 -3.66
C GLY A 19 3.06 3.09 -2.55
N ASP A 20 1.91 2.57 -2.11
CA ASP A 20 1.84 1.53 -1.07
C ASP A 20 2.59 0.26 -1.48
N VAL A 21 2.41 -0.19 -2.72
CA VAL A 21 3.13 -1.35 -3.28
C VAL A 21 4.64 -1.07 -3.36
N ALA A 22 5.04 0.14 -3.77
CA ALA A 22 6.45 0.52 -3.80
C ALA A 22 7.08 0.52 -2.40
N ILE A 23 6.38 1.05 -1.39
CA ILE A 23 6.84 1.05 0.01
C ILE A 23 6.98 -0.39 0.53
N LEU A 24 6.00 -1.26 0.26
CA LEU A 24 6.10 -2.69 0.57
C LEU A 24 7.34 -3.33 -0.06
N GLY A 25 7.59 -3.07 -1.35
CA GLY A 25 8.78 -3.57 -2.05
C GLY A 25 10.09 -3.09 -1.42
N VAL A 26 10.16 -1.83 -1.03
CA VAL A 26 11.32 -1.26 -0.33
C VAL A 26 11.52 -1.92 1.04
N LEU A 27 10.46 -2.15 1.81
CA LEU A 27 10.53 -2.80 3.12
C LEU A 27 11.02 -4.24 3.03
N LEU A 28 10.53 -4.99 2.04
CA LEU A 28 10.97 -6.36 1.79
C LEU A 28 12.44 -6.39 1.36
N THR A 29 12.84 -5.49 0.47
CA THR A 29 14.25 -5.35 0.04
C THR A 29 15.16 -4.98 1.22
N TRP A 30 14.72 -4.08 2.10
CA TRP A 30 15.46 -3.69 3.29
C TRP A 30 15.59 -4.83 4.31
N GLN A 31 14.55 -5.66 4.42
CA GLN A 31 14.59 -6.88 5.23
C GLN A 31 15.56 -7.91 4.67
N GLU A 32 15.61 -8.11 3.35
CA GLU A 32 16.53 -9.03 2.68
C GLU A 32 18.00 -8.63 2.85
N ARG A 33 18.28 -7.33 2.90
CA ARG A 33 19.63 -6.78 3.15
C ARG A 33 20.08 -6.89 4.62
N ALA A 34 19.36 -7.62 5.47
CA ALA A 34 19.76 -7.79 6.86
C ALA A 34 21.02 -8.67 6.97
N PRO A 35 22.02 -8.29 7.78
CA PRO A 35 23.33 -8.95 7.82
C PRO A 35 23.33 -10.32 8.51
N SER A 36 22.28 -10.67 9.28
CA SER A 36 22.16 -11.97 9.94
C SER A 36 20.73 -12.50 9.91
N PRO A 37 20.53 -13.83 10.01
CA PRO A 37 19.21 -14.45 10.03
C PRO A 37 18.35 -13.95 11.20
N ASP A 38 18.95 -13.76 12.38
CA ASP A 38 18.25 -13.25 13.56
C ASP A 38 17.83 -11.79 13.42
N ALA A 39 18.71 -10.95 12.85
CA ALA A 39 18.37 -9.56 12.54
C ALA A 39 17.25 -9.48 11.48
N ARG A 40 17.24 -10.40 10.50
CA ARG A 40 16.16 -10.52 9.49
C ARG A 40 14.83 -10.85 10.15
N ARG A 41 14.81 -11.80 11.09
CA ARG A 41 13.60 -12.23 11.80
C ARG A 41 13.06 -11.14 12.72
N HIS A 42 13.95 -10.42 13.41
CA HIS A 42 13.59 -9.29 14.25
C HIS A 42 12.98 -8.13 13.45
N ARG A 43 13.59 -7.77 12.31
CA ARG A 43 13.04 -6.76 11.38
C ARG A 43 11.69 -7.19 10.80
N LEU A 44 11.56 -8.47 10.43
CA LEU A 44 10.31 -9.03 9.92
C LEU A 44 9.17 -8.83 10.93
N LEU A 45 9.33 -9.34 12.16
CA LEU A 45 8.26 -9.35 13.15
C LEU A 45 7.95 -7.96 13.71
N ARG A 46 8.97 -7.14 13.95
CA ARG A 46 8.82 -5.86 14.65
C ARG A 46 8.54 -4.67 13.73
N THR A 47 8.90 -4.76 12.45
CA THR A 47 8.83 -3.63 11.53
C THR A 47 8.06 -3.98 10.27
N VAL A 48 8.50 -4.98 9.52
CA VAL A 48 7.91 -5.32 8.21
C VAL A 48 6.48 -5.78 8.37
N LEU A 49 6.20 -6.68 9.32
CA LEU A 49 4.87 -7.23 9.53
C LEU A 49 3.83 -6.16 9.93
N PRO A 50 4.03 -5.34 10.99
CA PRO A 50 3.05 -4.31 11.35
C PRO A 50 2.88 -3.27 10.25
N LEU A 51 3.98 -2.87 9.59
CA LEU A 51 3.91 -1.88 8.53
C LEU A 51 3.23 -2.42 7.27
N ALA A 52 3.48 -3.69 6.92
CA ALA A 52 2.79 -4.35 5.81
C ALA A 52 1.29 -4.48 6.09
N VAL A 53 0.88 -4.80 7.32
CA VAL A 53 -0.54 -4.83 7.71
C VAL A 53 -1.19 -3.46 7.51
N VAL A 54 -0.53 -2.39 7.94
CA VAL A 54 -1.02 -1.01 7.75
C VAL A 54 -1.12 -0.67 6.27
N LEU A 55 -0.08 -0.94 5.47
CA LEU A 55 -0.07 -0.65 4.03
C LEU A 55 -1.14 -1.47 3.28
N VAL A 56 -1.33 -2.73 3.61
CA VAL A 56 -2.38 -3.56 3.01
C VAL A 56 -3.78 -3.04 3.41
N ALA A 57 -3.97 -2.64 4.67
CA ALA A 57 -5.24 -2.04 5.10
C ALA A 57 -5.53 -0.72 4.36
N LEU A 58 -4.52 0.13 4.16
CA LEU A 58 -4.62 1.36 3.39
C LEU A 58 -4.93 1.09 1.91
N LEU A 59 -4.27 0.11 1.30
CA LEU A 59 -4.53 -0.33 -0.07
C LEU A 59 -5.98 -0.80 -0.23
N LEU A 60 -6.47 -1.64 0.68
CA LEU A 60 -7.85 -2.13 0.68
C LEU A 60 -8.84 -0.99 0.89
N LEU A 61 -8.54 -0.06 1.80
CA LEU A 61 -9.36 1.12 2.02
C LEU A 61 -9.44 1.97 0.75
N ALA A 62 -8.31 2.28 0.12
CA ALA A 62 -8.26 3.04 -1.12
C ALA A 62 -9.04 2.34 -2.24
N PHE A 63 -8.89 1.02 -2.37
CA PHE A 63 -9.63 0.22 -3.34
C PHE A 63 -11.15 0.29 -3.11
N VAL A 64 -11.60 0.14 -1.85
CA VAL A 64 -13.03 0.26 -1.50
C VAL A 64 -13.54 1.67 -1.80
N GLN A 65 -12.78 2.72 -1.48
CA GLN A 65 -13.16 4.10 -1.78
C GLN A 65 -13.30 4.34 -3.29
N ILE A 66 -12.40 3.78 -4.10
CA ILE A 66 -12.52 3.83 -5.56
C ILE A 66 -13.78 3.07 -6.00
N MET A 67 -14.02 1.85 -5.51
CA MET A 67 -15.23 1.11 -5.87
C MET A 67 -16.51 1.89 -5.51
N LEU A 68 -16.56 2.51 -4.33
CA LEU A 68 -17.69 3.33 -3.90
C LEU A 68 -17.86 4.57 -4.80
N LEU A 69 -16.76 5.24 -5.14
CA LEU A 69 -16.73 6.38 -6.06
C LEU A 69 -17.33 6.03 -7.44
N TRP A 70 -17.15 4.80 -7.89
CA TRP A 70 -17.71 4.30 -9.15
C TRP A 70 -19.09 3.61 -8.98
N SER A 71 -19.52 3.29 -7.75
CA SER A 71 -20.83 2.67 -7.49
C SER A 71 -21.98 3.67 -7.41
N GLU A 72 -21.69 4.93 -7.10
CA GLU A 72 -22.66 6.05 -7.05
C GLU A 72 -22.96 6.62 -8.45
N GLN A 73 -22.79 5.80 -9.49
CA GLN A 73 -23.00 6.13 -10.92
C GLN A 73 -24.01 5.19 -11.57
#